data_AF-A0A732CZV9-F1
#
_entry.id   AF-A0A732CZV9-F1
#
_cell.length_a   1.000
_cell.length_b   1.000
_cell.length_c   1.000
_cell.angle_alpha   90.00
_cell.angle_beta   90.00
_cell.angle_gamma   90.00
#
_symmetry.space_group_name_H-M   'P 1'
#
loop_
_entity.id
_entity.type
_entity.pdbx_description
1 polymer ?
#
loop_
_entity_poly.entity_id
_entity_poly.type
_entity_poly.pdbx_seq_one_letter_code
_entity_poly.pdbx_strand_id
1 'polypeptide(L)'
;MKTFAVIPLVIAGFLLSGCNSEPSEQDIYNAMNKVVAQTNAAMKSLAGNAVTPDMLRTLNSVKKHDCEKLSDKSYKCNVTAVVDNAKRTAAVVLVMTDDGWQVVDK
;
A
#
# COMPACT_ATOMS: atom_id res chain seq x y z
N MET A 1 59.17 -1.59 -21.10
CA MET A 1 58.49 -1.53 -19.78
C MET A 1 57.14 -0.86 -20.00
N LYS A 2 56.02 -1.59 -19.89
CA LYS A 2 54.66 -1.06 -20.04
C LYS A 2 54.00 -1.09 -18.67
N THR A 3 53.79 0.09 -18.10
CA THR A 3 53.09 0.27 -16.81
C THR A 3 51.60 0.10 -17.04
N PHE A 4 51.03 -0.98 -16.53
CA PHE A 4 49.58 -1.16 -16.44
C PHE A 4 49.08 -0.37 -15.23
N ALA A 5 48.37 0.73 -15.49
CA ALA A 5 47.65 1.46 -14.46
C ALA A 5 46.47 0.62 -14.00
N VAL A 6 46.55 0.08 -12.78
CA VAL A 6 45.43 -0.59 -12.13
C VAL A 6 44.59 0.47 -11.44
N ILE A 7 43.41 0.77 -12.01
CA ILE A 7 42.42 1.69 -11.43
C ILE A 7 41.69 0.94 -10.32
N PRO A 8 41.67 1.44 -9.06
CA PRO A 8 40.86 0.83 -8.02
C PRO A 8 39.37 1.13 -8.29
N LEU A 9 38.60 0.07 -8.55
CA LEU A 9 37.13 0.12 -8.59
C LEU A 9 36.64 0.38 -7.15
N VAL A 10 36.29 1.63 -6.85
CA VAL A 10 35.56 1.96 -5.63
C VAL A 10 34.12 1.50 -5.84
N ILE A 11 33.82 0.29 -5.37
CA ILE A 11 32.44 -0.19 -5.23
C ILE A 11 31.83 0.66 -4.12
N ALA A 12 31.15 1.74 -4.50
CA ALA A 12 30.26 2.44 -3.61
C ALA A 12 29.16 1.45 -3.20
N GLY A 13 29.28 0.88 -2.01
CA GLY A 13 28.18 0.18 -1.36
C GLY A 13 27.08 1.21 -1.14
N PHE A 14 26.09 1.21 -2.03
CA PHE A 14 24.83 1.89 -1.80
C PHE A 14 24.28 1.33 -0.49
N LEU A 15 24.39 2.13 0.57
CA LEU A 15 23.64 1.91 1.79
C LEU A 15 22.17 1.88 1.36
N LEU A 16 21.52 0.72 1.51
CA LEU A 16 20.08 0.53 1.41
C LEU A 16 19.38 1.25 2.58
N SER A 17 19.63 2.55 2.75
CA SER A 17 18.63 3.43 3.33
C SER A 17 17.52 3.48 2.30
N GLY A 18 16.63 2.47 2.34
CA GLY A 18 15.40 2.51 1.59
C GLY A 18 14.69 3.79 1.99
N CYS A 19 14.80 4.81 1.14
CA CYS A 19 13.86 5.91 1.11
C CYS A 19 12.53 5.27 0.76
N ASN A 20 11.84 4.71 1.76
CA ASN A 20 10.45 4.36 1.59
C ASN A 20 9.72 5.69 1.53
N SER A 21 9.59 6.16 0.30
CA SER A 21 8.81 7.34 -0.04
C SER A 21 7.39 7.16 0.48
N GLU A 22 6.75 8.27 0.81
CA GLU A 22 5.32 8.30 1.14
C GLU A 22 4.50 7.48 0.11
N PRO A 23 3.49 6.69 0.55
CA PRO A 23 2.67 5.92 -0.36
C PRO A 23 2.02 6.80 -1.43
N SER A 24 2.07 6.34 -2.68
CA SER A 24 1.34 6.96 -3.78
C SER A 24 -0.16 6.67 -3.66
N GLU A 25 -1.00 7.41 -4.38
CA GLU A 25 -2.44 7.14 -4.43
C GLU A 25 -2.74 5.72 -4.96
N GLN A 26 -1.95 5.23 -5.91
CA GLN A 26 -2.06 3.86 -6.41
C GLN A 26 -1.68 2.83 -5.36
N ASP A 27 -0.66 3.09 -4.54
CA ASP A 27 -0.29 2.21 -3.43
C ASP A 27 -1.42 2.09 -2.42
N ILE A 28 -2.04 3.22 -2.07
CA ILE A 28 -3.18 3.27 -1.16
C ILE A 28 -4.38 2.53 -1.78
N TYR A 29 -4.68 2.76 -3.05
CA TYR A 29 -5.73 2.02 -3.75
C TYR A 29 -5.50 0.51 -3.68
N ASN A 30 -4.29 0.05 -3.99
CA ASN A 30 -3.95 -1.36 -3.96
C ASN A 30 -4.07 -1.95 -2.54
N ALA A 31 -3.57 -1.23 -1.52
CA ALA A 31 -3.65 -1.65 -0.14
C ALA A 31 -5.11 -1.75 0.36
N MET A 32 -5.93 -0.73 0.07
CA MET A 32 -7.36 -0.73 0.40
C MET A 32 -8.14 -1.80 -0.38
N ASN A 33 -7.81 -2.00 -1.66
CA ASN A 33 -8.46 -3.02 -2.48
C ASN A 33 -8.15 -4.44 -1.98
N LYS A 34 -6.94 -4.68 -1.45
CA LYS A 34 -6.61 -5.95 -0.77
C LYS A 34 -7.52 -6.18 0.44
N VAL A 35 -7.78 -5.15 1.27
CA VAL A 35 -8.71 -5.26 2.41
C VAL A 35 -10.13 -5.56 1.96
N VAL A 36 -10.61 -4.90 0.91
CA VAL A 36 -11.93 -5.18 0.31
C VAL A 36 -12.00 -6.62 -0.21
N ALA A 37 -10.98 -7.08 -0.92
CA ALA A 37 -10.91 -8.44 -1.42
C ALA A 37 -10.89 -9.49 -0.30
N GLN A 38 -10.12 -9.23 0.77
CA GLN A 38 -10.09 -10.08 1.97
C GLN A 38 -11.45 -10.13 2.67
N THR A 39 -12.12 -8.98 2.81
CA THR A 39 -13.46 -8.90 3.41
C THR A 39 -14.49 -9.68 2.58
N ASN A 40 -14.44 -9.52 1.26
CA ASN A 40 -15.29 -10.27 0.33
C ASN A 40 -15.03 -11.78 0.38
N ALA A 41 -13.75 -12.19 0.48
CA ALA A 41 -13.39 -13.59 0.62
C ALA A 41 -13.86 -14.18 1.96
N ALA A 42 -13.73 -13.43 3.06
CA ALA A 42 -14.23 -13.82 4.37
C ALA A 42 -15.76 -13.93 4.39
N MET A 43 -16.47 -13.02 3.73
CA MET A 43 -17.93 -13.11 3.60
C MET A 43 -18.33 -14.40 2.86
N LYS A 44 -17.65 -14.71 1.75
CA LYS A 44 -17.87 -15.95 0.99
C LYS A 44 -17.56 -17.20 1.80
N SER A 45 -16.53 -17.19 2.66
CA SER A 45 -16.21 -18.36 3.49
C SER A 45 -17.24 -18.59 4.60
N LEU A 46 -17.86 -17.53 5.12
CA LEU A 46 -18.86 -17.61 6.20
C LEU A 46 -20.27 -17.93 5.70
N ALA A 47 -20.73 -17.24 4.66
CA ALA A 47 -22.10 -17.38 4.14
C ALA A 47 -22.17 -18.27 2.89
N GLY A 48 -21.04 -18.72 2.36
CA GLY A 48 -20.97 -19.69 1.27
C GLY A 48 -21.71 -19.22 0.01
N ASN A 49 -22.53 -20.11 -0.52
CA ASN A 49 -23.38 -19.91 -1.68
C ASN A 49 -24.56 -18.94 -1.46
N ALA A 50 -24.80 -18.47 -0.23
CA ALA A 50 -25.76 -17.40 0.02
C ALA A 50 -25.23 -15.99 -0.34
N VAL A 51 -23.91 -15.85 -0.57
CA VAL A 51 -23.31 -14.57 -0.99
C VAL A 51 -23.54 -14.35 -2.48
N THR A 52 -24.32 -13.33 -2.80
CA THR A 52 -24.52 -12.88 -4.19
C THR A 52 -23.54 -11.75 -4.55
N PRO A 53 -23.27 -11.51 -5.86
CA PRO A 53 -22.30 -10.49 -6.28
C PRO A 53 -22.62 -9.06 -5.79
N ASP A 54 -23.89 -8.72 -5.62
CA ASP A 54 -24.36 -7.43 -5.09
C ASP A 54 -24.06 -7.23 -3.60
N MET A 55 -23.79 -8.31 -2.86
CA MET A 55 -23.37 -8.23 -1.46
C MET A 55 -21.86 -7.95 -1.30
N LEU A 56 -21.09 -8.11 -2.37
CA LEU A 56 -19.65 -7.91 -2.35
C LEU A 56 -19.31 -6.42 -2.51
N ARG A 57 -18.36 -5.97 -1.70
CA ARG A 57 -17.87 -4.60 -1.73
C ARG A 57 -16.95 -4.37 -2.91
N THR A 58 -17.05 -3.21 -3.55
CA THR A 58 -16.15 -2.79 -4.62
C THR A 58 -15.54 -1.44 -4.28
N LEU A 59 -14.20 -1.38 -4.32
CA LEU A 59 -13.47 -0.11 -4.25
C LEU A 59 -13.43 0.51 -5.65
N ASN A 60 -14.17 1.58 -5.88
CA ASN A 60 -14.22 2.25 -7.18
C ASN A 60 -13.04 3.22 -7.37
N SER A 61 -12.67 3.96 -6.32
CA SER A 61 -11.55 4.89 -6.37
C SER A 61 -11.05 5.25 -4.98
N VAL A 62 -9.83 5.77 -4.93
CA VAL A 62 -9.22 6.38 -3.75
C VAL A 62 -8.60 7.71 -4.18
N LYS A 63 -8.82 8.75 -3.39
CA LYS A 63 -8.18 10.04 -3.50
C LYS A 63 -7.35 10.30 -2.26
N LYS A 64 -6.05 10.52 -2.43
CA LYS A 64 -5.14 10.94 -1.36
C LYS A 64 -5.28 12.45 -1.13
N HIS A 65 -5.46 12.88 0.12
CA HIS A 65 -5.46 14.31 0.48
C HIS A 65 -4.12 14.73 1.08
N ASP A 66 -3.71 14.03 2.13
CA ASP A 66 -2.47 14.27 2.84
C ASP A 66 -2.02 12.98 3.54
N CYS A 67 -0.72 12.92 3.85
CA CYS A 67 -0.15 11.85 4.67
C CYS A 67 0.81 12.44 5.71
N GLU A 68 0.76 11.87 6.90
CA GLU A 68 1.67 12.15 7.99
C GLU A 68 2.60 10.94 8.18
N LYS A 69 3.91 11.18 8.17
CA LYS A 69 4.90 10.13 8.45
C LYS A 69 4.80 9.76 9.94
N LEU A 70 4.51 8.50 10.23
CA LEU A 70 4.53 7.95 11.59
C LEU A 70 5.89 7.31 11.92
N SER A 71 6.52 6.65 10.94
CA SER A 71 7.87 6.08 11.03
C SER A 71 8.48 5.91 9.64
N ASP A 72 9.71 5.40 9.54
CA ASP A 72 10.36 5.12 8.25
C ASP A 72 9.62 4.12 7.35
N LYS A 73 8.70 3.34 7.94
CA LYS A 73 7.91 2.35 7.21
C LYS A 73 6.41 2.54 7.43
N SER A 74 5.96 3.66 8.00
CA SER A 74 4.53 3.85 8.25
C SER A 74 4.07 5.29 8.08
N TYR A 75 2.89 5.43 7.49
CA TYR A 75 2.25 6.70 7.21
C TYR A 75 0.78 6.63 7.62
N LYS A 76 0.24 7.73 8.12
CA LYS A 76 -1.20 7.94 8.30
C LYS A 76 -1.69 8.84 7.18
N CYS A 77 -2.53 8.34 6.29
CA CYS A 77 -3.02 9.08 5.14
C CYS A 77 -4.51 9.40 5.28
N ASN A 78 -4.87 10.67 5.12
CA ASN A 78 -6.27 11.08 4.97
C ASN A 78 -6.68 10.87 3.52
N VAL A 79 -7.72 10.07 3.31
CA VAL A 79 -8.14 9.62 1.98
C VAL A 79 -9.65 9.75 1.83
N THR A 80 -10.11 10.02 0.62
CA THR A 80 -11.50 9.78 0.23
C THR A 80 -11.56 8.56 -0.67
N ALA A 81 -12.23 7.51 -0.22
CA ALA A 81 -12.53 6.33 -1.03
C ALA A 81 -13.98 6.37 -1.53
N VAL A 82 -14.22 5.79 -2.71
CA VAL A 82 -15.56 5.47 -3.19
C VAL A 82 -15.72 3.96 -3.09
N VAL A 83 -16.60 3.51 -2.20
CA VAL A 83 -16.93 2.09 -2.01
C VAL A 83 -18.40 1.91 -2.32
N ASP A 84 -18.72 1.04 -3.28
CA ASP A 84 -20.09 0.81 -3.79
C ASP A 84 -20.80 2.11 -4.18
N ASN A 85 -20.09 2.99 -4.89
CA ASN A 85 -20.53 4.34 -5.27
C ASN A 85 -20.79 5.32 -4.10
N ALA A 86 -20.52 4.92 -2.85
CA ALA A 86 -20.60 5.80 -1.70
C ALA A 86 -19.22 6.39 -1.37
N LYS A 87 -19.15 7.73 -1.29
CA LYS A 87 -17.94 8.44 -0.84
C LYS A 87 -17.76 8.29 0.66
N ARG A 88 -16.53 7.96 1.10
CA ARG A 88 -16.12 7.84 2.49
C ARG A 88 -14.78 8.55 2.67
N THR A 89 -14.67 9.40 3.67
CA THR A 89 -13.39 10.04 4.02
C THR A 89 -12.93 9.50 5.35
N ALA A 90 -11.70 9.01 5.41
CA ALA A 90 -11.11 8.42 6.61
C ALA A 90 -9.59 8.59 6.62
N ALA A 91 -9.00 8.55 7.81
CA ALA A 91 -7.57 8.37 7.97
C ALA A 91 -7.25 6.87 8.00
N VAL A 92 -6.32 6.42 7.16
CA VAL A 92 -5.84 5.04 7.12
C VAL A 92 -4.36 5.01 7.49
N VAL A 93 -3.95 4.02 8.29
CA VAL A 93 -2.54 3.79 8.58
C VAL A 93 -2.02 2.75 7.60
N LEU A 94 -0.98 3.11 6.86
CA LEU A 94 -0.28 2.21 5.95
C LEU A 94 1.10 1.86 6.51
N VAL A 95 1.46 0.59 6.41
CA VAL A 95 2.79 0.07 6.77
C VAL A 95 3.41 -0.59 5.55
N MET A 96 4.67 -0.24 5.25
CA MET A 96 5.45 -0.87 4.19
C MET A 96 5.93 -2.24 4.67
N THR A 97 5.58 -3.27 3.91
CA THR A 97 6.01 -4.66 4.10
C THR A 97 6.74 -5.16 2.86
N ASP A 98 7.25 -6.39 2.89
CA ASP A 98 7.87 -7.02 1.71
C ASP A 98 6.86 -7.23 0.56
N ASP A 99 5.55 -7.30 0.88
CA ASP A 99 4.43 -7.41 -0.06
C ASP A 99 3.86 -6.04 -0.50
N GLY A 100 4.59 -4.96 -0.21
CA GLY A 100 4.19 -3.57 -0.43
C GLY A 100 3.43 -2.95 0.74
N TRP A 101 2.74 -1.84 0.47
CA TRP A 101 1.94 -1.13 1.47
C TRP A 101 0.70 -1.93 1.89
N GLN A 102 0.46 -2.01 3.19
CA GLN A 102 -0.71 -2.66 3.78
C GLN A 102 -1.44 -1.70 4.73
N VAL A 103 -2.78 -1.73 4.70
CA VAL A 103 -3.60 -1.01 5.68
C VAL A 103 -3.60 -1.80 6.99
N VAL A 104 -3.33 -1.13 8.10
CA VAL A 104 -3.46 -1.70 9.44
C VAL A 104 -4.61 -1.03 10.17
N ASP A 105 -5.56 -1.83 10.66
CA ASP A 105 -6.57 -1.35 11.60
C ASP A 105 -5.91 -1.16 12.98
N LYS A 106 -6.19 -0.04 13.65
CA LYS A 106 -5.77 0.22 15.02
C LYS A 106 -6.96 0.21 15.95
#